data_AF-A0AA39JVQ4-F1
#
_entry.id   AF-A0AA39JVQ4-F1
#
_cell.length_a   1.000
_cell.length_b   1.000
_cell.length_c   1.000
_cell.angle_alpha   90.00
_cell.angle_beta   90.00
_cell.angle_gamma   90.00
#
_symmetry.space_group_name_H-M   'P 1'
#
loop_
_entity.id
_entity.type
_entity.pdbx_description
1 polymer ?
#
loop_
_entity_poly.entity_id
_entity_poly.type
_entity_poly.pdbx_seq_one_letter_code
_entity_poly.pdbx_strand_id
1 'polypeptide(L)'
;MPGLFGDTSAYYGTVEQQGQLTLHLHMIIWIRKCLSPQEIRDHLLSDDSEFQIRLIQYLESVHKGDYFTGAQDMVLIMRHKQSLQPGYYDFTEVLPNTPPSHCDQPSGCADCKAGNTSESWWGYFRHMVDMIINKCNIHSCHSNTWADGTLKQNANVKGCLDNKWKKCKACFPRKIVKETTVDKETSHINIIKKEAWINTFTPLISYIFCCNTDVTSLHSGTAIKAVLVYVTDYIIKPGLKMHAIFECI
;
A
#
# COMPACT_ATOMS: atom_id res chain seq x y z
N MET A 1 16.09 -0.50 17.90
CA MET A 1 15.16 -1.45 17.24
C MET A 1 15.34 -1.31 15.73
N PRO A 2 15.27 -2.39 14.94
CA PRO A 2 15.22 -2.27 13.48
C PRO A 2 13.97 -1.52 13.03
N GLY A 3 14.03 -0.85 11.87
CA GLY A 3 12.89 -0.15 11.29
C GLY A 3 11.86 -1.12 10.69
N LEU A 4 10.76 -0.59 10.15
CA LEU A 4 9.64 -1.36 9.58
C LEU A 4 10.09 -2.46 8.59
N PHE A 5 11.03 -2.13 7.70
CA PHE A 5 11.57 -3.05 6.69
C PHE A 5 12.90 -3.70 7.12
N GLY A 6 13.29 -3.57 8.38
CA GLY A 6 14.60 -4.01 8.88
C GLY A 6 15.68 -2.92 8.85
N ASP A 7 16.94 -3.34 8.76
CA ASP A 7 18.09 -2.44 8.67
C ASP A 7 18.14 -1.79 7.28
N THR A 8 17.81 -0.51 7.18
CA THR A 8 17.73 0.24 5.92
C THR A 8 19.09 0.83 5.59
N SER A 9 19.65 0.49 4.43
CA SER A 9 20.94 1.04 3.97
C SER A 9 20.78 2.42 3.32
N ALA A 10 19.70 2.63 2.59
CA ALA A 10 19.39 3.88 1.91
C ALA A 10 17.89 3.97 1.59
N TYR A 11 17.40 5.19 1.35
CA TYR A 11 16.09 5.43 0.77
C TYR A 11 16.17 6.61 -0.20
N TYR A 12 15.25 6.63 -1.16
CA TYR A 12 15.03 7.74 -2.09
C TYR A 12 13.54 7.98 -2.20
N GLY A 13 13.13 9.25 -2.31
CA GLY A 13 11.74 9.63 -2.49
C GLY A 13 11.65 10.88 -3.36
N THR A 14 10.70 10.89 -4.30
CA THR A 14 10.40 12.08 -5.12
C THR A 14 8.91 12.34 -5.15
N VAL A 15 8.53 13.60 -4.96
CA VAL A 15 7.15 14.06 -5.09
C VAL A 15 6.99 14.67 -6.48
N GLU A 16 6.00 14.20 -7.23
CA GLU A 16 5.55 14.81 -8.46
C GLU A 16 4.14 15.38 -8.28
N GLN A 17 3.86 16.49 -8.97
CA GLN A 17 2.49 16.95 -9.14
C GLN A 17 1.94 16.30 -10.42
N GLN A 18 0.81 15.61 -10.29
CA GLN A 18 0.06 15.10 -11.43
C GLN A 18 -0.97 16.13 -11.89
N GLY A 19 -1.56 15.92 -13.07
CA GLY A 19 -2.69 16.74 -13.51
C GLY A 19 -3.82 16.70 -12.49
N GLN A 20 -4.60 17.78 -12.38
CA GLN A 20 -5.69 17.95 -11.39
C GLN A 20 -5.22 18.17 -9.94
N LEU A 21 -4.03 18.77 -9.75
CA LEU A 21 -3.53 19.21 -8.43
C LEU A 21 -3.27 18.09 -7.40
N THR A 22 -3.15 16.84 -7.84
CA THR A 22 -2.80 15.73 -6.94
C THR A 22 -1.28 15.57 -6.83
N LEU A 23 -0.80 15.20 -5.64
CA LEU A 23 0.60 14.86 -5.39
C LEU A 23 0.79 13.36 -5.40
N HIS A 24 1.85 12.90 -6.04
CA HIS A 24 2.25 11.49 -6.07
C HIS A 24 3.68 11.37 -5.56
N LEU A 25 3.90 10.43 -4.65
CA LEU A 25 5.20 10.14 -4.05
C LEU A 25 5.68 8.77 -4.55
N HIS A 26 6.82 8.74 -5.22
CA HIS A 26 7.53 7.50 -5.56
C HIS A 26 8.69 7.31 -4.60
N MET A 27 8.77 6.17 -3.93
CA MET A 27 9.84 5.85 -2.98
C MET A 27 10.52 4.53 -3.31
N ILE A 28 11.85 4.48 -3.12
CA ILE A 28 12.66 3.28 -3.17
C ILE A 28 13.38 3.14 -1.83
N ILE A 29 13.37 1.94 -1.25
CA ILE A 29 14.02 1.63 0.02
C ILE A 29 14.96 0.45 -0.21
N TRP A 30 16.22 0.60 0.21
CA TRP A 30 17.21 -0.47 0.15
C TRP A 30 17.43 -1.06 1.53
N ILE A 31 17.27 -2.38 1.63
CA ILE A 31 17.44 -3.14 2.87
C ILE A 31 18.86 -3.71 2.89
N ARG A 32 19.58 -3.49 4.00
CA ARG A 32 20.94 -3.95 4.17
C ARG A 32 20.98 -5.48 4.21
N LYS A 33 22.02 -6.06 3.60
CA LYS A 33 22.22 -7.52 3.51
C LYS A 33 21.03 -8.25 2.85
N CYS A 34 20.27 -7.57 2.01
CA CYS A 34 19.27 -8.22 1.19
C CYS A 34 19.99 -9.12 0.16
N LEU A 35 19.55 -10.38 0.08
CA LEU A 35 20.01 -11.31 -0.94
C LEU A 35 19.64 -10.78 -2.33
N SER A 36 20.47 -11.08 -3.32
CA SER A 36 20.15 -10.81 -4.71
C SER A 36 18.90 -11.61 -5.13
N PRO A 37 18.16 -11.14 -6.15
CA PRO A 37 17.04 -11.90 -6.72
C PRO A 37 17.37 -13.35 -7.08
N GLN A 38 18.61 -13.60 -7.53
CA GLN A 38 19.07 -14.95 -7.88
C GLN A 38 19.26 -15.80 -6.62
N GLU A 39 19.92 -15.27 -5.58
CA GLU A 39 20.07 -15.99 -4.32
C GLU A 39 18.72 -16.29 -3.66
N ILE A 40 17.79 -15.33 -3.65
CA ILE A 40 16.42 -15.56 -3.14
C ILE A 40 15.76 -16.69 -3.92
N ARG A 41 15.88 -16.67 -5.26
CA ARG A 41 15.34 -17.73 -6.13
C ARG A 41 15.96 -19.09 -5.81
N ASP A 42 17.28 -19.16 -5.64
CA ASP A 42 17.99 -20.41 -5.37
C ASP A 42 17.59 -20.98 -4.00
N HIS A 43 17.46 -20.14 -2.97
CA HIS A 43 16.94 -20.56 -1.67
C HIS A 43 15.48 -21.03 -1.74
N LEU A 44 14.62 -20.33 -2.50
CA LEU A 44 13.21 -20.73 -2.69
C LEU A 44 13.04 -22.05 -3.45
N LEU A 45 13.98 -22.41 -4.33
CA LEU A 45 13.98 -23.67 -5.08
C LEU A 45 14.67 -24.82 -4.36
N SER A 46 15.50 -24.51 -3.36
CA SER A 46 16.13 -25.50 -2.50
C SER A 46 15.14 -26.09 -1.49
N ASP A 47 15.52 -27.18 -0.82
CA ASP A 47 14.75 -27.75 0.30
C ASP A 47 14.85 -26.91 1.60
N ASP A 48 15.31 -25.65 1.52
CA ASP A 48 15.42 -24.70 2.63
C ASP A 48 14.04 -24.13 3.03
N SER A 49 13.25 -25.00 3.66
CA SER A 49 11.93 -24.64 4.18
C SER A 49 11.99 -23.51 5.22
N GLU A 50 13.08 -23.38 5.97
CA GLU A 50 13.24 -22.35 7.00
C GLU A 50 13.37 -20.96 6.37
N PHE A 51 14.19 -20.81 5.33
CA PHE A 51 14.29 -19.54 4.59
C PHE A 51 12.94 -19.14 3.99
N GLN A 52 12.24 -20.10 3.35
CA GLN A 52 10.93 -19.85 2.77
C GLN A 52 9.93 -19.36 3.82
N ILE A 53 9.84 -20.03 4.97
CA ILE A 53 8.95 -19.67 6.07
C ILE A 53 9.27 -18.26 6.58
N ARG A 54 10.54 -17.95 6.83
CA ARG A 54 10.95 -16.63 7.33
C ARG A 54 10.69 -15.50 6.33
N LEU A 55 10.94 -15.75 5.04
CA LEU A 55 10.69 -14.76 4.00
C LEU A 55 9.19 -14.47 3.86
N ILE A 56 8.35 -15.51 3.90
CA ILE A 56 6.90 -15.36 3.88
C ILE A 56 6.42 -14.58 5.10
N GLN A 57 6.86 -14.95 6.31
CA GLN A 57 6.52 -14.25 7.55
C GLN A 57 6.92 -12.76 7.49
N TYR A 58 8.12 -12.48 6.99
CA TYR A 58 8.58 -11.10 6.78
C TYR A 58 7.66 -10.35 5.81
N LEU A 59 7.39 -10.92 4.64
CA LEU A 59 6.55 -10.27 3.62
C LEU A 59 5.12 -10.03 4.11
N GLU A 60 4.51 -10.98 4.82
CA GLU A 60 3.17 -10.83 5.42
C GLU A 60 3.15 -9.84 6.58
N SER A 61 4.28 -9.63 7.28
CA SER A 61 4.36 -8.64 8.36
C SER A 61 4.34 -7.20 7.84
N VAL A 62 4.81 -6.97 6.60
CA VAL A 62 4.91 -5.63 5.99
C VAL A 62 3.94 -5.39 4.83
N HIS A 63 3.36 -6.43 4.24
CA HIS A 63 2.40 -6.31 3.14
C HIS A 63 1.04 -6.88 3.52
N LYS A 64 -0.01 -6.17 3.10
CA LYS A 64 -1.38 -6.59 3.27
C LYS A 64 -2.18 -6.38 1.98
N GLY A 65 -3.06 -7.34 1.69
CA GLY A 65 -3.94 -7.33 0.53
C GLY A 65 -5.40 -7.57 0.91
N ASP A 66 -5.74 -7.29 2.16
CA ASP A 66 -7.04 -7.43 2.81
C ASP A 66 -7.18 -6.42 3.96
N TYR A 67 -8.35 -6.36 4.58
CA TYR A 67 -8.61 -5.50 5.73
C TYR A 67 -8.33 -6.25 7.04
N PHE A 68 -8.22 -5.52 8.15
CA PHE A 68 -8.04 -6.10 9.48
C PHE A 68 -9.34 -6.61 10.11
N THR A 69 -10.44 -5.88 9.89
CA THR A 69 -11.69 -6.05 10.63
C THR A 69 -12.75 -6.88 9.91
N GLY A 70 -12.60 -7.14 8.60
CA GLY A 70 -13.57 -7.92 7.83
C GLY A 70 -13.33 -7.87 6.33
N ALA A 71 -14.35 -8.26 5.55
CA ALA A 71 -14.34 -8.10 4.10
C ALA A 71 -14.68 -6.65 3.69
N GLN A 72 -14.38 -6.28 2.45
CA GLN A 72 -14.55 -4.91 1.93
C GLN A 72 -15.95 -4.33 2.14
N ASP A 73 -17.01 -5.12 1.96
CA ASP A 73 -18.41 -4.72 2.13
C ASP A 73 -18.73 -4.37 3.58
N MET A 74 -18.26 -5.19 4.53
CA MET A 74 -18.40 -4.92 5.95
C MET A 74 -17.68 -3.62 6.33
N VAL A 75 -16.44 -3.42 5.86
CA VAL A 75 -15.66 -2.21 6.12
C VAL A 75 -16.32 -0.98 5.50
N LEU A 76 -16.87 -1.09 4.30
CA LEU A 76 -17.64 -0.03 3.64
C LEU A 76 -18.85 0.39 4.49
N ILE A 77 -19.62 -0.58 5.00
CA ILE A 77 -20.77 -0.33 5.86
C ILE A 77 -20.34 0.32 7.17
N MET A 78 -19.25 -0.16 7.78
CA MET A 78 -18.71 0.42 9.01
C MET A 78 -18.30 1.89 8.81
N ARG A 79 -17.53 2.18 7.75
CA ARG A 79 -17.14 3.55 7.41
C ARG A 79 -18.35 4.44 7.16
N HIS A 80 -19.33 3.96 6.40
CA HIS A 80 -20.55 4.72 6.14
C HIS A 80 -21.32 5.03 7.43
N LYS A 81 -21.52 4.04 8.31
CA LYS A 81 -22.14 4.25 9.62
C LYS A 81 -21.38 5.27 10.47
N GLN A 82 -20.05 5.23 10.45
CA GLN A 82 -19.21 6.17 11.18
C GLN A 82 -19.34 7.59 10.61
N SER A 83 -19.42 7.75 9.29
CA SER A 83 -19.58 9.06 8.63
C SER A 83 -20.89 9.78 8.97
N LEU A 84 -21.89 9.04 9.48
CA LEU A 84 -23.18 9.58 9.91
C LEU A 84 -23.19 10.00 11.39
N GLN A 85 -22.14 9.69 12.17
CA GLN A 85 -22.11 10.02 13.60
C GLN A 85 -21.77 11.50 13.81
N PRO A 86 -22.38 12.18 14.80
CA PRO A 86 -21.98 13.52 15.21
C PRO A 86 -20.50 13.56 15.62
N GLY A 87 -19.76 14.55 15.14
CA GLY A 87 -18.33 14.68 15.44
C GLY A 87 -17.42 13.74 14.64
N TYR A 88 -17.94 13.09 13.59
CA TYR A 88 -17.11 12.38 12.63
C TYR A 88 -16.10 13.33 11.98
N TYR A 89 -14.84 12.89 11.95
CA TYR A 89 -13.81 13.47 11.12
C TYR A 89 -13.23 12.39 10.24
N ASP A 90 -12.75 12.81 9.07
CA ASP A 90 -12.17 11.90 8.12
C ASP A 90 -10.72 11.56 8.47
N PHE A 91 -10.42 10.26 8.53
CA PHE A 91 -9.06 9.78 8.83
C PHE A 91 -8.04 10.13 7.74
N THR A 92 -8.48 10.55 6.55
CA THR A 92 -7.57 11.03 5.50
C THR A 92 -7.24 12.53 5.61
N GLU A 93 -7.86 13.23 6.56
CA GLU A 93 -7.72 14.68 6.78
C GLU A 93 -7.10 15.01 8.15
N VAL A 94 -6.71 14.00 8.93
CA VAL A 94 -6.12 14.20 10.26
C VAL A 94 -4.80 13.44 10.41
N LEU A 95 -3.92 13.97 11.25
CA LEU A 95 -2.71 13.26 11.63
C LEU A 95 -3.05 12.05 12.53
N PRO A 96 -2.43 10.89 12.28
CA PRO A 96 -2.63 9.72 13.10
C PRO A 96 -2.07 9.88 14.51
N ASN A 97 -2.70 9.24 15.50
CA ASN A 97 -2.22 9.24 16.87
C ASN A 97 -0.94 8.38 17.00
N THR A 98 0.09 8.90 17.67
CA THR A 98 1.27 8.10 18.01
C THR A 98 0.93 7.01 19.03
N PRO A 99 1.56 5.83 18.98
CA PRO A 99 1.42 4.84 20.05
C PRO A 99 1.86 5.46 21.39
N PRO A 100 1.25 5.05 22.52
CA PRO A 100 1.70 5.47 23.84
C PRO A 100 3.20 5.19 24.01
N SER A 101 3.93 6.11 24.67
CA SER A 101 5.35 5.93 24.94
C SER A 101 5.61 4.66 25.76
N HIS A 102 6.56 3.84 25.30
CA HIS A 102 7.09 2.76 26.13
C HIS A 102 7.85 3.34 27.32
N CYS A 103 7.76 2.69 28.47
CA CYS A 103 8.43 3.16 29.69
C CYS A 103 9.89 2.71 29.67
N ASP A 104 10.82 3.65 29.85
CA ASP A 104 12.27 3.39 29.80
C ASP A 104 12.83 2.66 31.04
N GLN A 105 11.96 2.15 31.93
CA GLN A 105 12.40 1.49 33.15
C GLN A 105 12.77 0.01 32.91
N PRO A 106 14.00 -0.41 33.24
CA PRO A 106 14.49 -1.77 32.97
C PRO A 106 13.76 -2.87 33.76
N SER A 107 13.02 -2.53 34.83
CA SER A 107 12.31 -3.48 35.70
C SER A 107 10.79 -3.53 35.51
N GLY A 108 10.26 -2.85 34.48
CA GLY A 108 8.81 -2.67 34.34
C GLY A 108 8.27 -1.69 35.39
N CYS A 109 7.34 -0.83 34.97
CA CYS A 109 6.76 0.18 35.83
C CYS A 109 5.35 -0.26 36.27
N ALA A 110 5.02 -0.05 37.55
CA ALA A 110 3.71 -0.40 38.12
C ALA A 110 2.53 0.37 37.48
N ASP A 111 2.78 1.59 36.99
CA ASP A 111 1.81 2.41 36.26
C ASP A 111 1.78 2.11 34.76
N CYS A 112 2.85 1.51 34.24
CA CYS A 112 2.90 0.96 32.89
C CYS A 112 2.21 -0.39 32.91
N LYS A 113 0.89 -0.36 33.13
CA LYS A 113 0.05 -1.52 32.93
C LYS A 113 0.40 -2.07 31.55
N ALA A 114 0.88 -3.31 31.51
CA ALA A 114 0.78 -4.18 30.35
C ALA A 114 -0.71 -4.49 30.02
N GLY A 115 -1.59 -3.52 30.24
CA GLY A 115 -3.04 -3.63 30.29
C GLY A 115 -3.65 -2.57 29.37
N ASN A 116 -4.29 -3.05 28.32
CA ASN A 116 -5.19 -2.35 27.39
C ASN A 116 -4.65 -1.15 26.57
N THR A 117 -3.52 -0.49 26.86
CA THR A 117 -3.11 0.69 26.06
C THR A 117 -2.50 0.32 24.71
N SER A 118 -1.65 -0.71 24.66
CA SER A 118 -1.11 -1.24 23.40
C SER A 118 -2.19 -1.94 22.60
N GLU A 119 -3.00 -2.80 23.22
CA GLU A 119 -4.14 -3.47 22.55
C GLU A 119 -5.18 -2.47 22.04
N SER A 120 -5.48 -1.40 22.79
CA SER A 120 -6.40 -0.35 22.33
C SER A 120 -5.80 0.51 21.22
N TRP A 121 -4.51 0.87 21.29
CA TRP A 121 -3.86 1.59 20.19
C TRP A 121 -3.78 0.72 18.94
N TRP A 122 -3.42 -0.56 19.04
CA TRP A 122 -3.43 -1.46 17.89
C TRP A 122 -4.84 -1.67 17.34
N GLY A 123 -5.87 -1.67 18.20
CA GLY A 123 -7.28 -1.64 17.78
C GLY A 123 -7.62 -0.40 16.98
N TYR A 124 -7.24 0.78 17.48
CA TYR A 124 -7.38 2.06 16.79
C TYR A 124 -6.62 2.09 15.45
N PHE A 125 -5.36 1.65 15.45
CA PHE A 125 -4.51 1.55 14.26
C PHE A 125 -5.17 0.71 13.18
N ARG A 126 -5.62 -0.52 13.52
CA ARG A 126 -6.29 -1.42 12.57
C ARG A 126 -7.57 -0.80 12.00
N HIS A 127 -8.37 -0.18 12.87
CA HIS A 127 -9.60 0.51 12.47
C HIS A 127 -9.30 1.67 11.52
N MET A 128 -8.37 2.55 11.88
CA MET A 128 -7.98 3.70 11.07
C MET A 128 -7.43 3.28 9.70
N VAL A 129 -6.54 2.27 9.66
CA VAL A 129 -6.02 1.74 8.40
C VAL A 129 -7.15 1.21 7.53
N ASP A 130 -8.08 0.42 8.07
CA ASP A 130 -9.21 -0.10 7.29
C ASP A 130 -10.06 1.03 6.68
N MET A 131 -10.32 2.10 7.44
CA MET A 131 -11.06 3.27 6.94
C MET A 131 -10.32 4.00 5.82
N ILE A 132 -9.00 4.21 5.98
CA ILE A 132 -8.13 4.85 4.97
C ILE A 132 -8.12 4.02 3.68
N ILE A 133 -7.85 2.72 3.79
CA ILE A 133 -7.78 1.81 2.64
C ILE A 133 -9.11 1.74 1.92
N ASN A 134 -10.22 1.64 2.67
CA ASN A 134 -11.55 1.61 2.08
C ASN A 134 -11.90 2.90 1.35
N LYS A 135 -11.36 4.05 1.79
CA LYS A 135 -11.59 5.37 1.20
C LYS A 135 -10.71 5.63 -0.03
N CYS A 136 -9.42 5.34 0.05
CA CYS A 136 -8.45 5.82 -0.93
C CYS A 136 -7.84 4.74 -1.82
N ASN A 137 -7.88 3.46 -1.43
CA ASN A 137 -7.16 2.40 -2.15
C ASN A 137 -8.06 1.54 -3.04
N ILE A 138 -9.38 1.75 -3.01
CA ILE A 138 -10.32 1.01 -3.87
C ILE A 138 -10.25 1.55 -5.30
N HIS A 139 -9.85 0.70 -6.24
CA HIS A 139 -9.88 1.00 -7.65
C HIS A 139 -11.28 0.81 -8.23
N SER A 140 -11.72 1.77 -9.07
CA SER A 140 -12.90 1.63 -9.91
C SER A 140 -12.55 1.96 -11.36
N CYS A 141 -12.79 1.01 -12.25
CA CYS A 141 -12.58 1.21 -13.69
C CYS A 141 -13.57 2.20 -14.31
N HIS A 142 -14.69 2.44 -13.64
CA HIS A 142 -15.83 3.19 -14.16
C HIS A 142 -16.00 4.56 -13.49
N SER A 143 -14.98 5.06 -12.79
CA SER A 143 -15.02 6.38 -12.15
C SER A 143 -15.41 7.50 -13.14
N ASN A 144 -14.98 7.37 -14.40
CA ASN A 144 -15.20 8.37 -15.46
C ASN A 144 -16.37 8.05 -16.40
N THR A 145 -17.05 6.92 -16.22
CA THR A 145 -18.10 6.47 -17.13
C THR A 145 -19.42 6.22 -16.40
N TRP A 146 -20.53 6.48 -17.08
CA TRP A 146 -21.85 6.01 -16.64
C TRP A 146 -22.03 4.51 -16.89
N ALA A 147 -23.10 3.93 -16.37
CA ALA A 147 -23.40 2.50 -16.52
C ALA A 147 -23.62 2.08 -17.98
N ASP A 148 -24.03 3.01 -18.85
CA ASP A 148 -24.18 2.82 -20.29
C ASP A 148 -22.84 2.94 -21.07
N GLY A 149 -21.73 3.22 -20.39
CA GLY A 149 -20.39 3.36 -20.97
C GLY A 149 -20.09 4.73 -21.61
N THR A 150 -21.00 5.71 -21.47
CA THR A 150 -20.78 7.11 -21.84
C THR A 150 -19.88 7.81 -20.82
N LEU A 151 -19.18 8.87 -21.24
CA LEU A 151 -18.31 9.65 -20.36
C LEU A 151 -19.15 10.56 -19.44
N LYS A 152 -18.72 10.70 -18.18
CA LYS A 152 -19.28 11.72 -17.30
C LYS A 152 -18.89 13.12 -17.80
N GLN A 153 -19.74 14.12 -17.56
CA GLN A 153 -19.57 15.49 -18.11
C GLN A 153 -18.19 16.11 -17.80
N ASN A 154 -17.59 15.78 -16.66
CA ASN A 154 -16.28 16.32 -16.23
C ASN A 154 -15.09 15.41 -16.58
N ALA A 155 -15.30 14.35 -17.38
CA ALA A 155 -14.27 13.37 -17.71
C ALA A 155 -13.86 13.45 -19.19
N ASN A 156 -12.58 13.76 -19.43
CA ASN A 156 -12.04 13.89 -20.78
C ASN A 156 -11.68 12.54 -21.42
N VAL A 157 -11.53 11.46 -20.63
CA VAL A 157 -11.14 10.11 -21.09
C VAL A 157 -11.81 9.02 -20.26
N LYS A 158 -11.93 7.80 -20.81
CA LYS A 158 -12.52 6.61 -20.15
C LYS A 158 -11.63 6.01 -19.04
N GLY A 159 -10.71 6.79 -18.50
CA GLY A 159 -9.82 6.41 -17.40
C GLY A 159 -8.90 5.25 -17.77
N CYS A 160 -8.78 4.27 -16.87
CA CYS A 160 -7.89 3.12 -17.03
C CYS A 160 -8.31 2.16 -18.18
N LEU A 161 -9.56 2.24 -18.66
CA LEU A 161 -10.08 1.45 -19.78
C LEU A 161 -9.83 2.09 -21.15
N ASP A 162 -9.19 3.26 -21.17
CA ASP A 162 -8.87 3.97 -22.40
C ASP A 162 -7.64 3.37 -23.11
N ASN A 163 -7.82 2.17 -23.64
CA ASN A 163 -6.85 1.45 -24.46
C ASN A 163 -7.56 0.49 -25.43
N LYS A 164 -6.82 0.01 -26.44
CA LYS A 164 -7.35 -0.87 -27.50
C LYS A 164 -7.89 -2.20 -27.00
N TRP A 165 -7.40 -2.69 -25.85
CA TRP A 165 -7.80 -3.98 -25.30
C TRP A 165 -8.98 -3.90 -24.32
N LYS A 166 -9.43 -2.69 -23.97
CA LYS A 166 -10.47 -2.46 -22.93
C LYS A 166 -10.15 -3.17 -21.60
N LYS A 167 -8.86 -3.34 -21.29
CA LYS A 167 -8.38 -3.91 -20.03
C LYS A 167 -7.94 -2.79 -19.09
N CYS A 168 -8.09 -2.97 -17.79
CA CYS A 168 -7.62 -1.96 -16.84
C CYS A 168 -6.09 -1.80 -16.95
N LYS A 169 -5.62 -0.58 -17.25
CA LYS A 169 -4.17 -0.24 -17.27
C LYS A 169 -3.48 -0.48 -15.92
N ALA A 170 -4.23 -0.38 -14.81
CA ALA A 170 -3.74 -0.68 -13.47
C ALA A 170 -3.85 -2.18 -13.11
N CYS A 171 -4.20 -3.04 -14.08
CA CYS A 171 -4.25 -4.50 -13.94
C CYS A 171 -5.25 -5.00 -12.87
N PHE A 172 -6.37 -4.29 -12.69
CA PHE A 172 -7.50 -4.76 -11.89
C PHE A 172 -8.50 -5.59 -12.71
N PRO A 173 -9.21 -6.55 -12.11
CA PRO A 173 -9.08 -7.01 -10.72
C PRO A 173 -7.76 -7.77 -10.49
N ARG A 174 -7.17 -7.62 -9.30
CA ARG A 174 -5.97 -8.39 -8.91
C ARG A 174 -6.37 -9.84 -8.62
N LYS A 175 -5.45 -10.78 -8.86
CA LYS A 175 -5.66 -12.21 -8.55
C LYS A 175 -5.85 -12.40 -7.05
N ILE A 176 -6.92 -13.09 -6.66
CA ILE A 176 -7.14 -13.51 -5.27
C ILE A 176 -6.26 -14.71 -4.94
N VAL A 177 -5.61 -14.66 -3.78
CA VAL A 177 -4.69 -15.67 -3.28
C VAL A 177 -5.08 -15.94 -1.83
N LYS A 178 -5.54 -17.15 -1.52
CA LYS A 178 -6.07 -17.50 -0.19
C LYS A 178 -4.99 -17.57 0.89
N GLU A 179 -3.79 -17.99 0.51
CA GLU A 179 -2.63 -18.17 1.38
C GLU A 179 -1.36 -17.88 0.59
N THR A 180 -0.31 -17.41 1.27
CA THR A 180 0.94 -17.10 0.59
C THR A 180 1.61 -18.39 0.09
N THR A 181 1.91 -18.45 -1.20
CA THR A 181 2.49 -19.63 -1.85
C THR A 181 3.70 -19.26 -2.68
N VAL A 182 4.62 -20.21 -2.83
CA VAL A 182 5.76 -20.09 -3.75
C VAL A 182 5.51 -21.00 -4.93
N ASP A 183 5.50 -20.41 -6.13
CA ASP A 183 5.44 -21.16 -7.37
C ASP A 183 6.79 -21.85 -7.61
N LYS A 184 6.78 -23.18 -7.65
CA LYS A 184 8.01 -23.99 -7.81
C LYS A 184 8.64 -23.88 -9.19
N GLU A 185 7.87 -23.52 -10.23
CA GLU A 185 8.39 -23.41 -11.60
C GLU A 185 8.99 -22.01 -11.84
N THR A 186 8.32 -20.98 -11.33
CA THR A 186 8.72 -19.59 -11.58
C THR A 186 9.52 -18.97 -10.44
N SER A 187 9.53 -19.61 -9.26
CA SER A 187 10.06 -19.08 -7.99
C SER A 187 9.36 -17.79 -7.54
N HIS A 188 8.16 -17.53 -8.07
CA HIS A 188 7.38 -16.35 -7.74
C HIS A 188 6.61 -16.54 -6.43
N ILE A 189 6.72 -15.56 -5.52
CA ILE A 189 5.96 -15.54 -4.28
C ILE A 189 4.60 -14.87 -4.55
N ASN A 190 3.53 -15.64 -4.42
CA ASN A 190 2.17 -15.14 -4.46
C ASN A 190 1.72 -14.83 -3.03
N ILE A 191 1.79 -13.57 -2.62
CA ILE A 191 1.36 -13.12 -1.29
C ILE A 191 -0.17 -13.22 -1.18
N ILE A 192 -0.65 -13.56 0.01
CA ILE A 192 -2.07 -13.57 0.38
C ILE A 192 -2.76 -12.26 -0.04
N LYS A 193 -3.90 -12.40 -0.73
CA LYS A 193 -4.71 -11.29 -1.22
C LYS A 193 -6.16 -11.70 -1.26
N LYS A 194 -6.98 -11.13 -0.39
CA LYS A 194 -8.41 -11.44 -0.29
C LYS A 194 -9.29 -10.38 -0.96
N GLU A 195 -8.72 -9.20 -1.24
CA GLU A 195 -9.45 -8.10 -1.86
C GLU A 195 -8.85 -7.75 -3.22
N ALA A 196 -9.64 -8.00 -4.28
CA ALA A 196 -9.19 -7.90 -5.66
C ALA A 196 -9.06 -6.45 -6.14
N TRP A 197 -9.80 -5.52 -5.52
CA TRP A 197 -9.97 -4.14 -5.97
C TRP A 197 -9.16 -3.12 -5.16
N ILE A 198 -8.32 -3.57 -4.23
CA ILE A 198 -7.35 -2.72 -3.55
C ILE A 198 -5.92 -3.07 -3.96
N ASN A 199 -5.02 -2.11 -3.87
CA ASN A 199 -3.58 -2.36 -3.99
C ASN A 199 -3.08 -3.23 -2.84
N THR A 200 -1.89 -3.81 -3.01
CA THR A 200 -1.14 -4.32 -1.86
C THR A 200 -0.52 -3.14 -1.16
N PHE A 201 -0.60 -3.07 0.16
CA PHE A 201 -0.15 -1.90 0.92
C PHE A 201 0.63 -2.33 2.16
N THR A 202 1.37 -1.39 2.73
CA THR A 202 2.00 -1.58 4.05
C THR A 202 1.18 -0.83 5.09
N PRO A 203 0.54 -1.52 6.05
CA PRO A 203 -0.38 -0.89 7.01
C PRO A 203 0.19 0.34 7.71
N LEU A 204 1.46 0.28 8.13
CA LEU A 204 2.10 1.40 8.82
C LEU A 204 2.35 2.60 7.90
N ILE A 205 2.67 2.36 6.62
CA ILE A 205 2.85 3.44 5.63
C ILE A 205 1.50 4.09 5.34
N SER A 206 0.44 3.31 5.11
CA SER A 206 -0.91 3.84 4.90
C SER A 206 -1.43 4.61 6.11
N TYR A 207 -1.10 4.16 7.33
CA TYR A 207 -1.43 4.86 8.57
C TYR A 207 -0.74 6.22 8.66
N ILE A 208 0.55 6.31 8.34
CA ILE A 208 1.34 7.55 8.45
C ILE A 208 0.97 8.56 7.36
N PHE A 209 0.83 8.11 6.12
CA PHE A 209 0.57 9.00 4.98
C PHE A 209 -0.92 9.30 4.76
N CYS A 210 -1.82 8.49 5.34
CA CYS A 210 -3.26 8.63 5.26
C CYS A 210 -3.82 8.75 3.83
N CYS A 211 -3.14 8.17 2.85
CA CYS A 211 -3.46 8.30 1.43
C CYS A 211 -3.38 6.97 0.69
N ASN A 212 -3.63 6.99 -0.63
CA ASN A 212 -3.49 5.81 -1.47
C ASN A 212 -2.03 5.38 -1.58
N THR A 213 -1.75 4.14 -1.17
CA THR A 213 -0.42 3.53 -1.21
C THR A 213 -0.47 2.24 -2.00
N ASP A 214 0.52 2.02 -2.87
CA ASP A 214 0.75 0.76 -3.56
C ASP A 214 2.18 0.29 -3.26
N VAL A 215 2.31 -0.91 -2.72
CA VAL A 215 3.59 -1.48 -2.31
C VAL A 215 3.81 -2.78 -3.06
N THR A 216 4.95 -2.86 -3.73
CA THR A 216 5.39 -4.03 -4.48
C THR A 216 6.81 -4.38 -4.07
N SER A 217 7.04 -5.62 -3.67
CA SER A 217 8.39 -6.12 -3.44
C SER A 217 9.02 -6.61 -4.74
N LEU A 218 10.23 -6.13 -5.04
CA LEU A 218 10.92 -6.36 -6.31
C LEU A 218 11.88 -7.54 -6.19
N HIS A 219 11.38 -8.75 -6.39
CA HIS A 219 12.17 -9.99 -6.23
C HIS A 219 12.80 -10.50 -7.53
N SER A 220 12.80 -9.72 -8.61
CA SER A 220 13.36 -10.12 -9.91
C SER A 220 14.23 -9.01 -10.47
N GLY A 221 15.40 -9.37 -11.02
CA GLY A 221 16.31 -8.42 -11.65
C GLY A 221 15.67 -7.60 -12.77
N THR A 222 14.74 -8.20 -13.53
CA THR A 222 13.98 -7.49 -14.57
C THR A 222 12.98 -6.51 -13.97
N ALA A 223 12.26 -6.91 -12.91
CA ALA A 223 11.31 -6.04 -12.21
C ALA A 223 12.02 -4.84 -11.55
N ILE A 224 13.18 -5.09 -10.93
CA ILE A 224 14.03 -4.04 -10.34
C ILE A 224 14.47 -3.05 -11.42
N LYS A 225 15.02 -3.53 -12.54
CA LYS A 225 15.44 -2.65 -13.66
C LYS A 225 14.27 -1.83 -14.19
N ALA A 226 13.12 -2.46 -14.39
CA ALA A 226 11.92 -1.77 -14.89
C ALA A 226 11.47 -0.67 -13.92
N VAL A 227 11.42 -0.94 -12.61
CA VAL A 227 11.04 0.06 -11.61
C VAL A 227 12.09 1.15 -11.46
N LEU A 228 13.38 0.83 -11.52
CA LEU A 228 14.44 1.85 -11.49
C LEU A 228 14.34 2.80 -12.69
N VAL A 229 14.13 2.26 -13.90
CA VAL A 229 13.90 3.09 -15.11
C VAL A 229 12.64 3.93 -14.93
N TYR A 230 11.54 3.32 -14.50
CA TYR A 230 10.27 4.02 -14.25
C TYR A 230 10.45 5.17 -13.26
N VAL A 231 11.03 4.92 -12.08
CA VAL A 231 11.28 5.97 -11.07
C VAL A 231 12.22 7.03 -11.64
N THR A 232 13.26 6.65 -12.40
CA THR A 232 14.15 7.62 -13.06
C THR A 232 13.40 8.51 -14.04
N ASP A 233 12.46 7.96 -14.82
CA ASP A 233 11.59 8.74 -15.71
C ASP A 233 10.75 9.77 -14.94
N TYR A 234 10.32 9.46 -13.71
CA TYR A 234 9.64 10.43 -12.84
C TYR A 234 10.57 11.51 -12.29
N ILE A 235 11.82 11.16 -11.98
CA ILE A 235 12.82 12.13 -11.53
C ILE A 235 13.08 13.18 -12.61
N ILE A 236 13.16 12.74 -13.87
CA ILE A 236 13.43 13.63 -15.01
C ILE A 236 12.17 14.26 -15.59
N LYS A 237 10.98 13.95 -15.05
CA LYS A 237 9.72 14.47 -15.57
C LYS A 237 9.71 15.99 -15.41
N PRO A 238 9.64 16.76 -16.50
CA PRO A 238 9.61 18.22 -16.40
C PRO A 238 8.39 18.63 -15.58
N GLY A 239 8.58 19.60 -14.68
CA GLY A 239 7.49 20.17 -13.89
C GLY A 239 6.34 20.67 -14.77
N LEU A 240 5.16 20.82 -14.18
CA LEU A 240 4.00 21.36 -14.89
C LEU A 240 4.36 22.70 -15.54
N LYS A 241 3.99 22.85 -16.81
CA LYS A 241 4.21 24.10 -17.53
C LYS A 241 3.37 25.19 -16.87
N MET A 242 3.92 26.41 -16.75
CA MET A 242 3.26 27.52 -16.04
C MET A 242 1.80 27.74 -16.44
N HIS A 243 1.45 27.63 -17.73
CA HIS A 243 0.06 27.80 -18.18
C HIS A 243 -0.91 26.78 -17.55
N ALA A 244 -0.49 25.53 -17.36
CA ALA A 244 -1.32 24.51 -16.73
C ALA A 244 -1.53 24.78 -15.23
N ILE A 245 -0.60 25.50 -14.57
CA ILE A 245 -0.76 25.93 -13.18
C ILE A 245 -1.82 27.03 -13.09
N PHE A 246 -1.79 28.01 -14.00
CA PHE A 246 -2.77 29.11 -14.02
C PHE A 246 -4.18 28.67 -14.42
N GLU A 247 -4.34 27.59 -15.20
CA GLU A 247 -5.66 27.01 -15.50
C GLU A 247 -6.31 26.28 -14.31
N CYS A 248 -5.54 25.98 -13.25
CA CYS A 248 -6.02 25.26 -12.07
C CYS A 248 -6.37 26.18 -10.88
N ILE A 249 -6.22 27.51 -11.02
CA ILE A 249 -6.56 28.54 -10.02
C ILE A 249 -7.81 29.27 -10.48
#